data_AF-A0A7H9HY70-F1
#
_entry.id   AF-A0A7H9HY70-F1
#
_cell.length_a   1.000
_cell.length_b   1.000
_cell.length_c   1.000
_cell.angle_alpha   90.00
_cell.angle_beta   90.00
_cell.angle_gamma   90.00
#
_symmetry.space_group_name_H-M   'P 1'
#
loop_
_entity.id
_entity.type
_entity.pdbx_description
1 polymer ?
#
loop_
_entity_poly.entity_id
_entity_poly.type
_entity_poly.pdbx_seq_one_letter_code
_entity_poly.pdbx_strand_id
1 'polypeptide(L)'
;MLKGARRTGPIGPLQVPVAVHVAGFARHVDRDELLQFITSFVAEKESALTVGGEHVDATLGGAMAQLQRFQRDLQGHVPTTHVITEKW
;
A
#
# COMPACT_ATOMS: atom_id res chain seq x y z
N MET A 1 26.93 1.49 19.91
CA MET A 1 26.26 1.62 18.60
C MET A 1 26.09 0.23 18.03
N LEU A 2 24.85 -0.24 17.87
CA LEU A 2 24.56 -1.59 17.41
C LEU A 2 23.68 -1.56 16.16
N LYS A 3 24.28 -1.19 15.02
CA LYS A 3 23.84 -1.66 13.70
C LYS A 3 24.53 -3.01 13.47
N GLY A 4 24.15 -4.03 14.22
CA GLY A 4 24.76 -5.36 14.13
C GLY A 4 23.91 -6.38 14.87
N ALA A 5 23.46 -7.42 14.15
CA ALA A 5 22.38 -8.34 14.51
C ALA A 5 21.00 -7.64 14.53
N ARG A 6 20.16 -7.71 13.49
CA ARG A 6 19.60 -8.92 12.86
C ARG A 6 19.33 -8.60 11.38
N ARG A 7 20.22 -9.00 10.46
CA ARG A 7 19.97 -8.86 9.00
C ARG A 7 19.04 -9.94 8.45
N THR A 8 18.54 -10.80 9.32
CA THR A 8 17.58 -11.86 8.99
C THR A 8 16.31 -11.61 9.81
N GLY A 9 15.48 -10.69 9.33
CA GLY A 9 14.04 -10.81 9.58
C GLY A 9 13.55 -12.18 9.06
N PRO A 10 12.37 -12.66 9.49
CA PRO A 10 11.93 -14.03 9.23
C PRO A 10 11.52 -14.24 7.76
N ILE A 11 12.46 -14.18 6.82
CA ILE A 11 12.23 -14.53 5.41
C ILE A 11 12.14 -16.06 5.34
N GLY A 12 10.98 -16.59 5.72
CA GLY A 12 10.63 -18.00 5.59
C GLY A 12 9.74 -18.24 4.37
N PRO A 13 9.61 -19.50 3.93
CA PRO A 13 8.76 -19.86 2.78
C PRO A 13 7.27 -19.62 3.04
N LEU A 14 6.87 -19.36 4.29
CA LEU A 14 5.51 -18.96 4.66
C LEU A 14 5.21 -17.47 4.38
N GLN A 15 6.25 -16.62 4.32
CA GLN A 15 6.10 -15.18 4.14
C GLN A 15 6.42 -14.71 2.72
N VAL A 16 7.29 -15.44 2.01
CA VAL A 16 7.77 -15.07 0.68
C VAL A 16 7.66 -16.27 -0.27
N PRO A 17 7.16 -16.08 -1.50
CA PRO A 17 7.14 -17.15 -2.50
C PRO A 17 8.55 -17.67 -2.80
N VAL A 18 8.68 -18.97 -3.06
CA VAL A 18 9.97 -19.63 -3.38
C VAL A 18 10.58 -19.07 -4.67
N ALA A 19 9.74 -18.81 -5.68
CA ALA A 19 10.15 -18.19 -6.94
C ALA A 19 9.00 -17.36 -7.52
N VAL A 20 9.33 -16.24 -8.17
CA VAL A 20 8.40 -15.42 -8.96
C VAL A 20 8.99 -15.27 -10.35
N HIS A 21 8.30 -15.80 -11.36
CA HIS A 21 8.70 -15.69 -12.75
C HIS A 21 7.87 -14.62 -13.46
N VAL A 22 8.55 -13.79 -14.24
CA VAL A 22 7.88 -12.81 -15.10
C VAL A 22 7.28 -13.56 -16.29
N ALA A 23 5.95 -13.61 -16.37
CA ALA A 23 5.23 -14.40 -17.37
C ALA A 23 5.21 -13.76 -18.78
N GLY A 24 5.60 -12.49 -18.92
CA GLY A 24 5.61 -11.76 -20.18
C GLY A 24 6.29 -10.40 -20.05
N PHE A 25 6.32 -9.60 -21.12
CA PHE A 25 6.95 -8.28 -21.07
C PHE A 25 6.11 -7.28 -20.27
N ALA A 26 6.77 -6.41 -19.49
CA ALA A 26 6.11 -5.34 -18.78
C ALA A 26 5.45 -4.37 -19.77
N ARG A 27 4.20 -3.99 -19.49
CA ARG A 27 3.40 -3.08 -20.31
C ARG A 27 3.06 -1.83 -19.50
N HIS A 28 3.21 -0.67 -20.11
CA HIS A 28 2.74 0.58 -19.52
C HIS A 28 1.21 0.61 -19.55
N VAL A 29 0.60 1.15 -18.50
CA VAL A 29 -0.85 1.33 -18.38
C VAL A 29 -1.17 2.81 -18.44
N ASP A 30 -2.30 3.15 -19.02
CA ASP A 30 -2.78 4.53 -19.08
C ASP A 30 -3.26 5.01 -17.71
N ARG A 31 -3.35 6.33 -17.55
CA ARG A 31 -3.80 6.96 -16.30
C ARG A 31 -5.16 6.44 -15.84
N ASP A 32 -6.11 6.30 -16.76
CA ASP A 32 -7.49 5.91 -16.44
C ASP A 32 -7.57 4.42 -16.05
N GLU A 33 -6.80 3.55 -16.72
CA GLU A 33 -6.66 2.12 -16.37
C GLU A 33 -6.07 1.97 -14.96
N LEU A 34 -5.01 2.74 -14.66
CA LEU A 34 -4.39 2.74 -13.34
C LEU A 34 -5.34 3.24 -12.25
N LEU A 35 -6.10 4.31 -12.52
CA LEU A 35 -7.06 4.87 -11.56
C LEU A 35 -8.21 3.89 -11.29
N GLN A 36 -8.71 3.21 -12.32
CA GLN A 36 -9.72 2.17 -12.18
C GLN A 36 -9.20 1.00 -11.32
N PHE A 37 -7.98 0.53 -11.60
CA PHE A 37 -7.33 -0.52 -10.83
C PHE A 37 -7.24 -0.15 -9.34
N ILE A 38 -6.66 1.02 -9.02
CA ILE A 38 -6.46 1.44 -7.63
C ILE A 38 -7.80 1.56 -6.90
N THR A 39 -8.82 2.12 -7.54
CA THR A 39 -10.16 2.27 -6.94
C THR A 39 -10.76 0.92 -6.57
N SER A 40 -10.69 -0.06 -7.48
CA SER A 40 -11.18 -1.42 -7.20
C SER A 40 -10.38 -2.13 -6.11
N PHE A 41 -9.05 -2.01 -6.15
CA PHE A 41 -8.16 -2.67 -5.19
C PHE A 41 -8.34 -2.12 -3.77
N VAL A 42 -8.46 -0.79 -3.64
CA VAL A 42 -8.68 -0.13 -2.35
C VAL A 42 -9.98 -0.61 -1.72
N ALA A 43 -11.09 -0.59 -2.48
CA ALA A 43 -12.39 -1.03 -1.99
C ALA A 43 -12.39 -2.52 -1.58
N GLU A 44 -11.72 -3.38 -2.34
CA GLU A 44 -11.58 -4.80 -2.02
C GLU A 44 -10.83 -5.00 -0.70
N LYS A 45 -9.67 -4.37 -0.53
CA LYS A 45 -8.83 -4.57 0.67
C LYS A 45 -9.42 -3.91 1.91
N GLU A 46 -10.11 -2.78 1.78
CA GLU A 46 -10.87 -2.19 2.90
C GLU A 46 -12.01 -3.11 3.37
N SER A 47 -12.71 -3.77 2.45
CA SER A 47 -13.72 -4.76 2.83
C SER A 47 -13.11 -5.95 3.59
N ALA A 48 -11.94 -6.43 3.17
CA ALA A 48 -11.24 -7.50 3.86
C ALA A 48 -10.76 -7.09 5.26
N LEU A 49 -10.36 -5.83 5.44
CA LEU A 49 -9.92 -5.26 6.71
C LEU A 49 -11.07 -5.05 7.72
N THR A 50 -12.32 -4.92 7.26
CA THR A 50 -13.48 -4.65 8.13
C THR A 50 -14.20 -5.92 8.60
N VAL A 51 -14.12 -7.03 7.85
CA VAL A 51 -14.87 -8.27 8.14
C VAL A 51 -14.09 -9.26 9.01
N GLY A 52 -12.76 -9.16 9.10
CA GLY A 52 -11.89 -10.05 9.88
C GLY A 52 -11.32 -9.38 11.13
N GLY A 53 -12.03 -9.49 12.27
CA GLY A 53 -11.65 -8.92 13.57
C GLY A 53 -10.42 -9.53 14.27
N GLU A 54 -9.49 -10.15 13.57
CA GLU A 54 -8.23 -10.64 14.14
C GLU A 54 -7.06 -10.12 13.32
N HIS A 55 -6.36 -9.13 13.90
CA HIS A 55 -5.16 -8.48 13.37
C HIS A 55 -5.38 -7.60 12.14
N VAL A 56 -5.71 -6.33 12.38
CA VAL A 56 -5.44 -5.26 11.41
C VAL A 56 -3.95 -5.29 11.13
N ASP A 57 -3.56 -5.84 9.98
CA ASP A 57 -2.18 -5.82 9.53
C ASP A 57 -1.76 -4.35 9.39
N ALA A 58 -0.99 -3.87 10.37
CA ALA A 58 -0.51 -2.50 10.41
C ALA A 58 0.33 -2.17 9.16
N THR A 59 0.94 -3.17 8.54
CA THR A 59 1.70 -3.00 7.30
C THR A 59 0.78 -2.75 6.11
N LEU A 60 -0.30 -3.53 5.98
CA LEU A 60 -1.33 -3.30 4.95
C LEU A 60 -2.05 -1.97 5.16
N GLY A 61 -2.46 -1.64 6.39
CA GLY A 61 -3.11 -0.37 6.70
C GLY A 61 -2.23 0.84 6.34
N GLY A 62 -0.93 0.78 6.65
CA GLY A 62 0.04 1.80 6.25
C GLY A 62 0.21 1.91 4.73
N ALA A 63 0.29 0.78 4.02
CA ALA A 63 0.40 0.74 2.57
C ALA A 63 -0.87 1.29 1.88
N MET A 64 -2.05 0.99 2.41
CA MET A 64 -3.33 1.51 1.91
C MET A 64 -3.42 3.02 2.03
N ALA A 65 -2.98 3.58 3.16
CA ALA A 65 -2.92 5.03 3.35
C ALA A 65 -1.96 5.71 2.36
N GLN A 66 -0.86 5.04 1.99
CA GLN A 66 0.05 5.53 0.94
C GLN A 66 -0.61 5.48 -0.45
N LEU A 67 -1.32 4.38 -0.75
CA LEU A 67 -1.99 4.19 -2.04
C LEU A 67 -3.13 5.20 -2.26
N GLN A 68 -3.91 5.51 -1.22
CA GLN A 68 -4.96 6.54 -1.26
C GLN A 68 -4.39 7.94 -1.59
N ARG A 69 -3.18 8.27 -1.08
CA ARG A 69 -2.51 9.53 -1.43
C ARG A 69 -2.11 9.56 -2.90
N PHE A 70 -1.64 8.44 -3.44
CA PHE A 70 -1.29 8.30 -4.84
C PHE A 70 -2.52 8.37 -5.75
N GLN A 71 -3.62 7.71 -5.39
CA GLN A 71 -4.91 7.83 -6.11
C GLN A 71 -5.37 9.29 -6.20
N ARG A 72 -5.26 10.02 -5.09
CA ARG A 72 -5.64 11.43 -5.03
C ARG A 72 -4.75 12.31 -5.94
N ASP A 73 -3.46 12.03 -5.99
CA ASP A 73 -2.51 12.72 -6.87
C ASP A 73 -2.85 12.47 -8.35
N LEU A 74 -3.15 11.21 -8.71
CA LEU A 74 -3.62 10.87 -10.06
C LEU A 74 -4.89 11.63 -10.43
N GLN A 75 -5.78 11.93 -9.48
CA GLN A 75 -7.00 12.71 -9.69
C GLN A 75 -6.75 14.23 -9.76
N GLY A 76 -5.53 14.70 -9.49
CA GLY A 76 -5.15 16.11 -9.54
C GLY A 76 -5.58 16.92 -8.32
N HIS A 77 -5.93 16.27 -7.22
CA HIS A 77 -6.25 16.96 -5.97
C HIS A 77 -4.97 17.34 -5.22
N VAL A 78 -4.90 18.59 -4.77
CA VAL A 78 -3.79 19.11 -3.95
C VAL A 78 -3.58 18.26 -2.68
N PRO A 79 -2.34 18.12 -2.17
CA PRO A 79 -2.11 17.44 -0.92
C PRO A 79 -2.95 18.08 0.19
N THR A 80 -3.67 17.29 0.99
CA THR A 80 -4.22 17.78 2.26
C THR A 80 -3.06 18.15 3.17
N THR A 81 -2.59 19.38 3.05
CA THR A 81 -1.85 20.03 4.11
C THR A 81 -2.82 20.10 5.28
N HIS A 82 -2.60 19.29 6.32
CA HIS A 82 -3.18 19.60 7.62
C HIS A 82 -2.61 20.97 8.00
N VAL A 83 -3.37 22.04 7.73
CA VAL A 83 -3.11 23.34 8.34
C VAL A 83 -3.40 23.10 9.82
N ILE A 84 -2.35 22.90 10.61
CA ILE A 84 -2.47 22.95 12.06
C ILE A 84 -2.80 24.41 12.35
N THR A 85 -4.09 24.74 12.39
CA THR A 85 -4.54 26.02 12.92
C THR A 85 -4.33 25.94 14.43
N GLU A 86 -3.11 26.27 14.86
CA GLU A 86 -2.87 26.64 16.26
C GLU A 86 -3.70 27.89 16.52
N LYS A 87 -4.87 27.70 17.14
CA LYS A 87 -5.56 28.78 17.83
C LYS A 87 -4.73 29.08 19.08
N TRP A 88 -3.99 30.18 19.04
CA TRP A 88 -3.50 30.87 20.22
C TRP A 88 -4.67 31.45 21.00
#